data_AF-A0A8T4Y007-F1
#
_entry.id   AF-A0A8T4Y007-F1
#
_cell.length_a   1.000
_cell.length_b   1.000
_cell.length_c   1.000
_cell.angle_alpha   90.00
_cell.angle_beta   90.00
_cell.angle_gamma   90.00
#
_symmetry.space_group_name_H-M   'P 1'
#
loop_
_entity.id
_entity.type
_entity.pdbx_description
1 polymer ?
#
loop_
_entity_poly.entity_id
_entity_poly.type
_entity_poly.pdbx_seq_one_letter_code
_entity_poly.pdbx_strand_id
1 'polypeptide(L)'
;MSEKNALKVDKRKSNELIKLLRNLKLLDEDLKIKRTDDFIIVPLLRKPTAEELEKLNPVKPTLHVDIFAPRVRISSVKDALKGLIPDEMLNLVPSSMDLIGEVAIIQVQDELKPFLKMIGEAVLKIYPRIKTVLVKRCLISGV
;
A
#
# COMPACT_ATOMS: atom_id res chain seq x y z
N MET A 1 9.15 9.98 9.25
CA MET A 1 8.17 9.78 10.33
C MET A 1 7.40 11.09 10.45
N SER A 2 6.08 11.07 10.34
CA SER A 2 5.27 12.29 10.37
C SER A 2 4.27 12.20 11.52
N GLU A 3 4.22 13.24 12.35
CA GLU A 3 3.19 13.41 13.35
C GLU A 3 1.86 13.66 12.63
N LYS A 4 0.86 12.81 12.90
CA LYS A 4 -0.48 12.99 12.33
C LYS A 4 -1.51 13.01 13.45
N ASN A 5 -2.55 13.80 13.22
CA ASN A 5 -3.73 13.78 14.06
C ASN A 5 -4.36 12.39 13.97
N ALA A 6 -4.77 11.86 15.11
CA ALA A 6 -5.41 10.57 15.19
C ALA A 6 -6.55 10.61 16.20
N LEU A 7 -7.45 9.65 16.07
CA LEU A 7 -8.54 9.44 17.00
C LEU A 7 -8.31 8.15 17.75
N LYS A 8 -8.23 8.27 19.07
CA LYS A 8 -8.23 7.15 20.00
C LYS A 8 -9.66 6.84 20.38
N VAL A 9 -10.07 5.59 20.20
CA VAL A 9 -11.39 5.11 20.62
C VAL A 9 -11.25 3.75 21.29
N ASP A 10 -12.20 3.44 22.16
CA ASP A 10 -12.40 2.10 22.71
C ASP A 10 -12.63 1.06 21.60
N LYS A 11 -12.07 -0.14 21.78
CA LYS A 11 -12.19 -1.25 20.82
C LYS A 11 -13.65 -1.61 20.53
N ARG A 12 -14.58 -1.43 21.49
CA ARG A 12 -16.02 -1.70 21.28
C ARG A 12 -16.63 -0.83 20.19
N LYS A 13 -16.12 0.38 19.99
CA LYS A 13 -16.63 1.34 19.01
C LYS A 13 -15.69 1.54 17.82
N SER A 14 -14.65 0.72 17.69
CA SER A 14 -13.65 0.84 16.63
C SER A 14 -14.24 0.72 15.23
N ASN A 15 -15.14 -0.26 15.02
CA ASN A 15 -15.75 -0.48 13.71
C ASN A 15 -16.66 0.66 13.28
N GLU A 16 -17.41 1.21 14.24
CA GLU A 16 -18.28 2.36 13.99
C GLU A 16 -17.45 3.59 13.63
N LEU A 17 -16.38 3.87 14.38
CA LEU A 17 -15.44 4.94 14.05
C LEU A 17 -14.83 4.77 12.66
N ILE A 18 -14.31 3.59 12.33
CA ILE A 18 -13.67 3.34 11.02
C ILE A 18 -14.68 3.53 9.89
N LYS A 19 -15.91 3.05 10.07
CA LYS A 19 -16.98 3.20 9.07
C LYS A 19 -17.35 4.67 8.86
N LEU A 20 -17.49 5.44 9.94
CA LEU A 20 -17.74 6.88 9.89
C LEU A 20 -16.58 7.62 9.22
N LEU A 21 -15.34 7.38 9.64
CA LEU A 21 -14.15 8.02 9.07
C LEU A 21 -13.97 7.70 7.58
N ARG A 22 -14.32 6.47 7.15
CA ARG A 22 -14.31 6.08 5.74
C ARG A 22 -15.39 6.82 4.95
N ASN A 23 -16.61 6.91 5.49
CA ASN A 23 -17.70 7.66 4.86
C ASN A 23 -17.38 9.14 4.72
N LEU A 24 -16.69 9.71 5.71
CA LEU A 24 -16.28 11.12 5.73
C LEU A 24 -14.98 11.37 4.93
N LYS A 25 -14.34 10.34 4.36
CA LYS A 25 -13.03 10.41 3.69
C LYS A 25 -11.95 11.09 4.55
N LEU A 26 -12.04 10.94 5.87
CA LEU A 26 -11.08 11.47 6.85
C LEU A 26 -10.03 10.44 7.27
N LEU A 27 -10.30 9.16 7.01
CA LEU A 27 -9.40 8.07 7.37
C LEU A 27 -8.15 8.12 6.48
N ASP A 28 -6.98 8.10 7.13
CA ASP A 28 -5.72 7.93 6.42
C ASP A 28 -5.42 6.42 6.24
N GLU A 29 -5.60 5.91 5.02
CA GLU A 29 -5.32 4.50 4.70
C GLU A 29 -3.84 4.21 4.44
N ASP A 30 -3.05 5.25 4.21
CA ASP A 30 -1.60 5.19 3.99
C ASP A 30 -0.83 5.07 5.31
N LEU A 31 -1.50 5.17 6.47
CA LEU A 31 -0.92 5.00 7.79
C LEU A 31 -1.41 3.72 8.48
N LYS A 32 -0.52 3.04 9.20
CA LYS A 32 -0.86 1.78 9.88
C LYS A 32 -1.64 2.06 11.17
N ILE A 33 -2.92 1.69 11.21
CA ILE A 33 -3.77 1.78 12.41
C ILE A 33 -3.11 1.02 13.58
N LYS A 34 -2.92 1.70 14.72
CA LYS A 34 -2.40 1.08 15.95
C LYS A 34 -3.56 0.50 16.74
N ARG A 35 -3.46 -0.78 17.09
CA ARG A 35 -4.45 -1.49 17.91
C ARG A 35 -3.78 -1.87 19.22
N THR A 36 -4.26 -1.30 20.32
CA THR A 36 -3.89 -1.66 21.70
C THR A 36 -5.02 -2.52 22.28
N ASP A 37 -4.77 -3.26 23.37
CA ASP A 37 -5.73 -4.21 23.96
C ASP A 37 -7.11 -3.59 24.25
N ASP A 38 -7.14 -2.40 24.86
CA ASP A 38 -8.38 -1.66 25.19
C ASP A 38 -8.78 -0.59 24.17
N PHE A 39 -7.80 -0.01 23.44
CA PHE A 39 -8.04 1.15 22.57
C PHE A 39 -7.45 0.96 21.18
N ILE A 40 -8.10 1.52 20.17
CA ILE A 40 -7.56 1.64 18.81
C ILE A 40 -7.23 3.11 18.53
N ILE A 41 -6.10 3.34 17.86
CA ILE A 41 -5.65 4.67 17.45
C ILE A 41 -5.66 4.70 15.92
N VAL A 42 -6.56 5.52 15.39
CA VAL A 42 -6.84 5.61 13.96
C VAL A 42 -6.29 6.93 13.41
N PRO A 43 -5.36 6.90 12.45
CA PRO A 43 -4.78 8.11 11.87
C PRO A 43 -5.79 8.84 10.98
N LEU A 44 -5.75 10.17 11.03
CA LEU A 44 -6.59 11.07 10.24
C LEU A 44 -5.78 11.81 9.18
N LEU A 45 -6.42 12.02 8.03
CA LEU A 45 -5.85 12.76 6.91
C LEU A 45 -5.92 14.28 7.15
N ARG A 46 -6.97 14.75 7.82
CA ARG A 46 -7.19 16.15 8.21
C ARG A 46 -7.92 16.24 9.55
N LYS A 47 -7.94 17.43 10.17
CA LYS A 47 -8.75 17.69 11.37
C LYS A 47 -10.26 17.60 11.02
N PRO A 48 -11.08 16.96 11.86
CA PRO A 48 -12.52 16.89 11.65
C PRO A 48 -13.15 18.28 11.83
N THR A 49 -14.16 18.56 11.01
CA THR A 49 -15.01 19.76 11.03
C THR A 49 -16.05 19.64 12.15
N ALA A 50 -16.68 20.75 12.55
CA ALA A 50 -17.71 20.75 13.60
C ALA A 50 -18.84 19.74 13.33
N GLU A 51 -19.32 19.63 12.09
CA GLU A 51 -20.36 18.66 11.70
C GLU A 51 -19.89 17.19 11.79
N GLU A 52 -18.60 16.95 11.55
CA GLU A 52 -17.99 15.62 11.63
C GLU A 52 -17.79 15.23 13.10
N LEU A 53 -17.45 16.19 13.96
CA LEU A 53 -17.39 16.02 15.42
C LEU A 53 -18.76 15.65 16.01
N GLU A 54 -19.85 16.24 15.53
CA GLU A 54 -21.20 15.87 15.96
C GLU A 54 -21.54 14.42 15.60
N LYS A 55 -21.19 13.97 14.39
CA LYS A 55 -21.37 12.57 13.96
C LYS A 55 -20.49 11.59 14.74
N LEU A 56 -19.38 12.06 15.30
CA LEU A 56 -18.44 11.28 16.10
C LEU A 56 -18.79 11.28 17.60
N ASN A 57 -19.72 12.13 18.05
CA ASN A 57 -20.20 12.20 19.42
C ASN A 57 -20.65 10.85 20.03
N PRO A 58 -21.37 9.94 19.33
CA PRO A 58 -21.72 8.62 19.88
C PRO A 58 -20.49 7.77 20.22
N VAL A 59 -19.38 8.00 19.51
CA VAL A 59 -18.15 7.22 19.64
C VAL A 59 -17.22 7.80 20.72
N LYS A 60 -17.40 9.09 21.09
CA LYS A 60 -16.52 9.87 21.98
C LYS A 60 -15.02 9.62 21.70
N PRO A 61 -14.55 9.84 20.45
CA PRO A 61 -13.15 9.66 20.15
C PRO A 61 -12.32 10.73 20.86
N THR A 62 -11.19 10.32 21.43
CA THR A 62 -10.20 11.23 22.01
C THR A 62 -9.22 11.64 20.92
N LEU A 63 -9.06 12.95 20.69
CA LEU A 63 -8.05 13.44 19.76
C LEU A 63 -6.66 13.18 20.35
N HIS A 64 -5.84 12.46 19.61
CA HIS A 64 -4.48 12.12 20.02
C HIS A 64 -3.54 12.40 18.84
N VAL A 65 -2.39 12.99 19.10
CA VAL A 65 -1.35 13.13 18.08
C VAL A 65 -0.34 12.03 18.35
N ASP A 66 -0.11 11.18 17.35
CA ASP A 66 0.80 10.05 17.50
C ASP A 66 1.63 9.91 16.22
N ILE A 67 2.76 9.23 16.36
CA ILE A 67 3.67 8.97 15.26
C ILE A 67 3.25 7.66 14.62
N PHE A 68 2.68 7.77 13.41
CA PHE A 68 2.29 6.62 12.62
C PHE A 68 3.40 6.25 11.64
N ALA A 69 3.69 4.95 11.59
CA ALA A 69 4.50 4.42 10.51
C ALA A 69 3.66 4.42 9.22
N PRO A 70 4.23 4.91 8.09
CA PRO A 70 3.58 4.75 6.81
C PRO A 70 3.35 3.28 6.55
N ARG A 71 2.13 2.96 6.17
CA ARG A 71 1.75 1.66 5.66
C ARG A 71 2.36 1.59 4.26
N VAL A 72 3.51 0.95 4.16
CA VAL A 72 4.13 0.64 2.87
C VAL A 72 3.22 -0.35 2.14
N ARG A 73 2.24 0.17 1.40
CA ARG A 73 1.64 -0.58 0.30
C ARG A 73 2.69 -0.54 -0.79
N ILE A 74 3.44 -1.62 -0.95
CA ILE A 74 4.19 -1.84 -2.19
C ILE A 74 3.12 -2.18 -3.24
N SER A 75 2.40 -1.15 -3.70
CA SER A 75 1.21 -1.29 -4.54
C SER A 75 1.57 -1.65 -5.97
N SER A 76 2.82 -1.41 -6.38
CA SER A 76 3.29 -1.69 -7.73
C SER A 76 4.74 -2.14 -7.72
N VAL A 77 5.09 -2.96 -8.71
CA VAL A 77 6.48 -3.36 -8.99
C VAL A 77 7.36 -2.13 -9.22
N LYS A 78 6.80 -1.04 -9.76
CA LYS A 78 7.51 0.23 -9.91
C LYS A 78 7.93 0.84 -8.58
N ASP A 79 7.06 0.81 -7.55
CA ASP A 79 7.41 1.30 -6.21
C ASP A 79 8.47 0.43 -5.53
N ALA A 80 8.44 -0.89 -5.74
CA ALA A 80 9.48 -1.78 -5.22
C ALA A 80 10.85 -1.56 -5.88
N LEU A 81 10.87 -1.12 -7.14
CA LEU A 81 12.09 -0.85 -7.90
C LEU A 81 12.56 0.59 -7.77
N LYS A 82 11.72 1.48 -7.21
CA LYS A 82 12.02 2.89 -7.01
C LYS A 82 13.19 3.03 -6.02
N GLY A 83 14.30 3.57 -6.51
CA GLY A 83 15.56 3.69 -5.75
C GLY A 83 16.53 2.50 -5.88
N LEU A 84 16.13 1.41 -6.56
CA LEU A 84 17.03 0.31 -6.94
C LEU A 84 17.53 0.45 -8.39
N ILE A 85 16.75 1.10 -9.24
CA ILE A 85 17.02 1.29 -10.67
C ILE A 85 16.82 2.78 -10.99
N PRO A 86 17.61 3.39 -11.90
CA PRO A 86 17.38 4.76 -12.36
C PRO A 86 15.97 4.98 -12.95
N ASP A 87 15.42 6.19 -12.76
CA ASP A 87 14.07 6.57 -13.19
C ASP A 87 13.81 6.36 -14.69
N GLU A 88 14.83 6.53 -15.53
CA GLU A 88 14.75 6.27 -16.98
C GLU A 88 14.34 4.83 -17.28
N MET A 89 14.96 3.87 -16.58
CA MET A 89 14.66 2.44 -16.69
C MET A 89 13.36 2.08 -15.96
N LEU A 90 13.01 2.80 -14.90
CA LEU A 90 11.75 2.59 -14.17
C LEU A 90 10.51 2.83 -15.05
N ASN A 91 10.63 3.76 -16.01
CA ASN A 91 9.59 4.02 -17.01
C ASN A 91 9.45 2.87 -18.02
N LEU A 92 10.53 2.16 -18.32
CA LEU A 92 10.55 0.99 -19.21
C LEU A 92 9.98 -0.27 -18.55
N VAL A 93 9.88 -0.29 -17.21
CA VAL A 93 9.28 -1.42 -16.49
C VAL A 93 7.79 -1.51 -16.85
N PRO A 94 7.32 -2.66 -17.36
CA PRO A 94 5.92 -2.83 -17.69
C PRO A 94 5.07 -2.69 -16.43
N SER A 95 4.02 -1.85 -16.50
CA SER A 95 3.07 -1.67 -15.40
C SER A 95 2.15 -2.90 -15.22
N SER A 96 2.01 -3.72 -16.27
CA SER A 96 1.12 -4.89 -16.32
C SER A 96 1.93 -6.15 -16.59
N MET A 97 1.61 -7.23 -15.89
CA MET A 97 2.26 -8.54 -16.03
C MET A 97 1.18 -9.62 -15.98
N ASP A 98 1.43 -10.75 -16.63
CA ASP A 98 0.52 -11.88 -16.60
C ASP A 98 0.82 -12.76 -15.38
N LEU A 99 -0.13 -12.86 -14.46
CA LEU A 99 -0.05 -13.71 -13.28
C LEU A 99 -0.85 -14.99 -13.53
N ILE A 100 -0.16 -16.11 -13.73
CA ILE A 100 -0.75 -17.42 -14.02
C ILE A 100 -0.42 -18.36 -12.86
N GLY A 101 -1.39 -18.55 -11.95
CA GLY A 101 -1.22 -19.43 -10.78
C GLY A 101 -0.12 -18.93 -9.84
N GLU A 102 0.99 -19.66 -9.77
CA GLU A 102 2.19 -19.32 -8.98
C GLU A 102 3.32 -18.72 -9.83
N VAL A 103 3.07 -18.42 -11.11
CA VAL A 103 4.05 -17.92 -12.07
C VAL A 103 3.67 -16.52 -12.55
N ALA A 104 4.62 -15.59 -12.56
CA ALA A 104 4.47 -14.27 -13.15
C ALA A 104 5.28 -14.17 -14.45
N ILE A 105 4.66 -13.70 -15.53
CA ILE A 105 5.31 -13.48 -16.83
C ILE A 105 5.42 -11.98 -17.08
N ILE A 106 6.65 -11.52 -17.32
CA ILE A 106 7.00 -10.12 -17.50
C ILE A 106 7.58 -9.93 -18.89
N GLN A 107 7.14 -8.89 -19.59
CA GLN A 107 7.73 -8.48 -20.86
C GLN A 107 8.65 -7.28 -20.63
N VAL A 108 9.96 -7.51 -20.70
CA VAL A 108 10.96 -6.43 -20.55
C VAL A 108 11.67 -6.16 -21.87
N GLN A 109 12.10 -4.91 -22.04
CA GLN A 109 12.98 -4.50 -23.13
C GLN A 109 14.43 -4.92 -22.85
N ASP A 110 15.26 -4.96 -23.89
CA ASP A 110 16.67 -5.37 -23.79
C ASP A 110 17.47 -4.52 -22.79
N GLU A 111 17.13 -3.25 -22.66
CA GLU A 111 17.73 -2.29 -21.71
C GLU A 111 17.58 -2.69 -20.23
N LEU A 112 16.53 -3.45 -19.91
CA LEU A 112 16.23 -3.91 -18.55
C LEU A 112 16.82 -5.30 -18.22
N LYS A 113 17.47 -5.97 -19.20
CA LYS A 113 18.15 -7.25 -18.99
C LYS A 113 19.07 -7.29 -17.76
N PRO A 114 19.95 -6.30 -17.50
CA PRO A 114 20.81 -6.34 -16.31
C PRO A 114 20.04 -6.25 -15.00
N PHE A 115 18.83 -5.68 -15.00
CA PHE A 115 18.00 -5.48 -13.81
C PHE A 115 16.94 -6.57 -13.60
N LEU A 116 16.88 -7.57 -14.48
CA LEU A 116 15.88 -8.65 -14.43
C LEU A 116 15.79 -9.35 -13.08
N LYS A 117 16.94 -9.61 -12.45
CA LYS A 117 16.99 -10.28 -11.15
C LYS A 117 16.33 -9.42 -10.06
N MET A 118 16.61 -8.11 -10.06
CA MET A 118 15.99 -7.16 -9.12
C MET A 118 14.49 -7.03 -9.37
N ILE A 119 14.06 -6.97 -10.63
CA ILE A 119 12.64 -6.96 -11.01
C ILE A 119 11.94 -8.22 -10.50
N GLY A 120 12.54 -9.39 -10.70
CA GLY A 120 12.01 -10.66 -10.21
C GLY A 120 11.88 -10.70 -8.69
N GLU A 121 12.90 -10.27 -7.96
CA GLU A 121 12.86 -10.20 -6.49
C GLU A 121 11.79 -9.22 -5.98
N ALA A 122 11.63 -8.07 -6.64
CA ALA A 122 10.57 -7.11 -6.34
C ALA A 122 9.18 -7.72 -6.52
N VAL A 123 8.96 -8.46 -7.62
CA VAL A 123 7.69 -9.14 -7.91
C VAL A 123 7.38 -10.21 -6.87
N LEU A 124 8.37 -11.02 -6.48
CA LEU A 124 8.22 -12.05 -5.44
C LEU A 124 7.90 -11.43 -4.07
N LYS A 125 8.49 -10.28 -3.74
CA LYS A 125 8.18 -9.54 -2.49
C LYS A 125 6.76 -8.99 -2.48
N ILE A 126 6.23 -8.54 -3.62
CA ILE A 126 4.88 -7.97 -3.73
C ILE A 126 3.82 -9.06 -3.70
N TYR A 127 4.06 -10.15 -4.44
CA TYR A 127 3.10 -11.23 -4.62
C TYR A 127 3.57 -12.49 -3.90
N PRO A 128 3.25 -12.69 -2.61
CA PRO A 128 3.74 -13.82 -1.82
C PRO A 128 3.28 -15.20 -2.34
N ARG A 129 2.28 -15.23 -3.23
CA ARG A 129 1.79 -16.47 -3.88
C ARG A 129 2.62 -16.87 -5.09
N ILE A 130 3.35 -15.93 -5.70
CA ILE A 130 4.19 -16.19 -6.86
C ILE A 130 5.50 -16.79 -6.38
N LYS A 131 5.89 -17.93 -6.97
CA LYS A 131 7.17 -18.61 -6.70
C LYS A 131 8.18 -18.44 -7.82
N THR A 132 7.71 -18.11 -9.03
CA THR A 132 8.56 -18.03 -10.21
C THR A 132 8.19 -16.82 -11.04
N VAL A 133 9.22 -16.10 -11.49
CA VAL A 133 9.09 -14.95 -12.39
C VAL A 133 9.83 -15.27 -13.68
N LEU A 134 9.15 -15.18 -14.81
CA LEU A 134 9.68 -15.48 -16.13
C LEU A 134 9.64 -14.23 -17.01
N VAL A 135 10.62 -14.14 -17.90
CA VAL A 135 10.68 -13.09 -18.90
C VAL A 135 10.20 -13.66 -20.22
N LYS A 136 9.18 -13.04 -20.80
CA LYS A 136 8.71 -13.41 -22.14
C LYS A 136 9.76 -12.98 -23.17
N ARG A 137 10.45 -13.97 -23.74
CA ARG A 137 11.37 -13.77 -24.86
C ARG A 137 10.71 -14.36 -26.11
N CYS A 138 10.17 -13.51 -26.98
CA CYS A 138 9.60 -13.98 -28.25
C CYS A 138 10.71 -14.29 -29.24
N LEU A 139 10.95 -15.57 -29.51
CA LEU A 139 11.31 -16.08 -30.82
C LEU A 139 10.13 -16.96 -31.23
N ILE A 140 9.17 -16.39 -31.96
CA ILE A 140 8.04 -17.15 -32.48
C ILE A 140 8.55 -17.86 -33.74
N SER A 141 9.15 -19.03 -33.58
CA SER A 141 9.44 -19.93 -34.70
C SER A 141 8.20 -20.78 -34.96
N GLY A 142 7.27 -20.24 -35.75
CA GLY A 142 6.19 -21.03 -36.33
C GLY A 142 6.75 -21.90 -37.45
N VAL A 143 6.38 -23.18 -37.46
CA VAL A 143 6.56 -24.09 -38.60
C VAL A 143 5.28 -24.07 -39.42
#